data_AF-A0A197K8R7-F1
#
_entry.id   AF-A0A197K8R7-F1
#
_cell.length_a   1.000
_cell.length_b   1.000
_cell.length_c   1.000
_cell.angle_alpha   90.00
_cell.angle_beta   90.00
_cell.angle_gamma   90.00
#
_symmetry.space_group_name_H-M   'P 1'
#
loop_
_entity.id
_entity.type
_entity.pdbx_description
1 polymer ?
#
loop_
_entity_poly.entity_id
_entity_poly.type
_entity_poly.pdbx_seq_one_letter_code
_entity_poly.pdbx_strand_id
1 'polypeptide(L)'
;MTSTPTPDQIPIEEQPVLEALVSIKHRLTAIKKDRSQFIKTSTVTGLYDELSVQLQRLEEIRGASTIWGNRNNVNSVLDEVFVILSLCFMAVGKTKESPATYVQLLTIKQCLTGLQESGGMYAAEDLKQYQDRLSELEAFIKVDEAKASIPDIQTRILRRKLDFNNNLMDELMQATKSISPELAPVHRRLVQLKTELDTLASRSTWTSSEVHHIQEELREIEAKRIDGKFCDKEGNVVSGQAAVIGLLEDCYDDCHNLLATKEQVPKPLQDIFKRLQVIKTELERLVLTQRWTLRETDLWQYEIQLSEISGLRKNGKFVDREGNVQEGQALLNFMLHKCYRLIYVLLSASEPIAEALMPIHNQLLTVRRCLLEVKKWGGDFTVRDLYPYQMKLASMDNMRVDGKFLDKDGEIPEGQGICNSLLSECYDILYELQESVVEESSDADDDDDDEVELRESGSLDVVV
;
A
#
# COMPACT_ATOMS: atom_id res chain seq x y z
N MET A 1 -11.48 -32.39 3.83
CA MET A 1 -11.41 -31.32 2.81
C MET A 1 -10.71 -30.17 3.48
N THR A 2 -9.50 -29.89 3.00
CA THR A 2 -8.49 -29.06 3.66
C THR A 2 -8.87 -27.58 3.58
N SER A 3 -9.30 -27.02 4.71
CA SER A 3 -9.50 -25.59 4.90
C SER A 3 -8.16 -24.86 4.76
N THR A 4 -8.18 -23.77 4.00
CA THR A 4 -7.03 -22.90 3.78
C THR A 4 -6.92 -21.95 4.97
N PRO A 5 -5.73 -21.74 5.59
CA PRO A 5 -5.62 -20.91 6.79
C PRO A 5 -5.72 -19.42 6.44
N THR A 6 -6.53 -18.68 7.20
CA THR A 6 -6.64 -17.21 7.13
C THR A 6 -5.38 -16.51 7.66
N PRO A 7 -5.12 -15.24 7.28
CA PRO A 7 -3.81 -14.60 7.44
C PRO A 7 -3.40 -14.21 8.87
N ASP A 8 -4.29 -14.26 9.88
CA ASP A 8 -3.98 -13.73 11.23
C ASP A 8 -4.15 -14.74 12.39
N GLN A 9 -4.61 -15.97 12.15
CA GLN A 9 -4.41 -17.06 13.11
C GLN A 9 -3.01 -17.62 12.88
N ILE A 10 -2.12 -17.48 13.86
CA ILE A 10 -0.87 -18.24 13.87
C ILE A 10 -1.30 -19.66 14.28
N PRO A 11 -1.15 -20.67 13.42
CA PRO A 11 -1.42 -22.05 13.82
C PRO A 11 -0.65 -22.35 15.12
N ILE A 12 -1.25 -23.05 16.08
CA ILE A 12 -0.60 -23.43 17.35
C ILE A 12 0.77 -24.08 17.10
N GLU A 13 0.87 -24.82 16.00
CA GLU A 13 2.10 -25.47 15.51
C GLU A 13 3.23 -24.48 15.14
N GLU A 14 2.92 -23.25 14.74
CA GLU A 14 3.87 -22.21 14.34
C GLU A 14 4.29 -21.27 15.50
N GLN A 15 3.56 -21.28 16.62
CA GLN A 15 3.86 -20.50 17.81
C GLN A 15 5.28 -20.76 18.39
N PRO A 16 5.78 -22.00 18.52
CA PRO A 16 7.16 -22.23 18.95
C PRO A 16 8.20 -21.71 17.95
N VAL A 17 7.87 -21.70 16.66
CA VAL A 17 8.73 -21.12 15.61
C VAL A 17 8.78 -19.60 15.75
N LEU A 18 7.63 -18.95 16.02
CA LEU A 18 7.56 -17.52 16.25
C LEU A 18 8.42 -17.08 17.45
N GLU A 19 8.31 -17.76 18.59
CA GLU A 19 9.09 -17.44 19.80
C GLU A 19 10.60 -17.56 19.54
N ALA A 20 11.01 -18.61 18.83
CA ALA A 20 12.40 -18.79 18.42
C ALA A 20 12.88 -17.66 17.49
N LEU A 21 12.07 -17.26 16.50
CA LEU A 21 12.38 -16.15 15.60
C LEU A 21 12.48 -14.81 16.35
N VAL A 22 11.59 -14.55 17.32
CA VAL A 22 11.65 -13.35 18.17
C VAL A 22 12.93 -13.35 19.02
N SER A 23 13.33 -14.49 19.58
CA SER A 23 14.60 -14.63 20.30
C SER A 23 15.81 -14.33 19.41
N ILE A 24 15.85 -14.90 18.20
CA ILE A 24 16.89 -14.63 17.19
C ILE A 24 16.92 -13.14 16.84
N LYS A 25 15.76 -12.50 16.62
CA LYS A 25 15.63 -11.07 16.35
C LYS A 25 16.21 -10.22 17.48
N HIS A 26 15.89 -10.52 18.74
CA HIS A 26 16.41 -9.79 19.89
C HIS A 26 17.93 -9.89 20.00
N ARG A 27 18.49 -11.09 19.80
CA ARG A 27 19.94 -11.31 19.79
C ARG A 27 20.63 -10.56 18.64
N LEU A 28 20.09 -10.63 17.42
CA LEU A 28 20.61 -9.88 16.27
C LEU A 28 20.53 -8.36 16.49
N THR A 29 19.45 -7.88 17.09
CA THR A 29 19.27 -6.44 17.40
C THR A 29 20.24 -5.97 18.48
N ALA A 30 20.51 -6.80 19.49
CA ALA A 30 21.50 -6.52 20.52
C ALA A 30 22.91 -6.39 19.91
N ILE A 31 23.29 -7.32 19.03
CA ILE A 31 24.56 -7.28 18.29
C ILE A 31 24.69 -5.99 17.46
N LYS A 32 23.59 -5.52 16.84
CA LYS A 32 23.58 -4.26 16.08
C LYS A 32 23.72 -3.02 16.97
N LYS A 33 23.13 -3.03 18.18
CA LYS A 33 23.15 -1.89 19.10
C LYS A 33 24.49 -1.73 19.81
N ASP A 34 25.19 -2.83 20.06
CA ASP A 34 26.51 -2.81 20.68
C ASP A 34 27.60 -2.38 19.67
N ARG A 35 27.74 -1.07 19.48
CA ARG A 35 28.79 -0.48 18.64
C ARG A 35 30.19 -0.54 19.28
N SER A 36 30.32 -1.06 20.50
CA SER A 36 31.58 -1.07 21.26
C SER A 36 32.44 -2.31 20.98
N GLN A 37 31.85 -3.39 20.45
CA GLN A 37 32.54 -4.63 20.12
C GLN A 37 32.42 -4.95 18.63
N PHE A 38 33.50 -5.47 18.03
CA PHE A 38 33.46 -5.97 16.65
C PHE A 38 32.51 -7.17 16.55
N ILE A 39 31.61 -7.14 15.58
CA ILE A 39 30.69 -8.25 15.30
C ILE A 39 31.50 -9.46 14.85
N LYS A 40 31.41 -10.56 15.60
CA LYS A 40 32.12 -11.80 15.28
C LYS A 40 31.38 -12.58 14.20
N THR A 41 32.11 -12.98 13.16
CA THR A 41 31.58 -13.80 12.06
C THR A 41 30.93 -15.10 12.53
N SER A 42 31.55 -15.79 13.51
CA SER A 42 31.03 -17.04 14.05
C SER A 42 29.67 -16.88 14.72
N THR A 43 29.41 -15.74 15.38
CA THR A 43 28.13 -15.46 16.02
C THR A 43 27.02 -15.23 14.99
N VAL A 44 27.32 -14.52 13.90
CA VAL A 44 26.35 -14.25 12.82
C VAL A 44 26.04 -15.52 12.03
N THR A 45 27.06 -16.34 11.72
CA THR A 45 26.85 -17.64 11.07
C THR A 45 26.09 -18.62 11.96
N GLY A 46 26.37 -18.66 13.27
CA GLY A 46 25.59 -19.49 14.20
C GLY A 46 24.10 -19.10 14.25
N LEU A 47 23.80 -17.80 14.27
CA LEU A 47 22.42 -17.30 14.20
C LEU A 47 21.74 -17.60 12.84
N TYR A 48 22.52 -17.65 11.76
CA TYR A 48 22.04 -18.07 10.45
C TYR A 48 21.67 -19.55 10.43
N ASP A 49 22.50 -20.42 11.02
CA ASP A 49 22.23 -21.86 11.12
C ASP A 49 21.01 -22.13 12.02
N GLU A 50 20.86 -21.40 13.13
CA GLU A 50 19.67 -21.46 13.99
C GLU A 50 18.40 -21.08 13.21
N LEU A 51 18.48 -20.03 12.37
CA LEU A 51 17.38 -19.65 11.48
C LEU A 51 17.06 -20.75 10.46
N SER A 52 18.07 -21.43 9.90
CA SER A 52 17.86 -22.53 8.96
C SER A 52 17.04 -23.68 9.58
N VAL A 53 17.28 -23.99 10.86
CA VAL A 53 16.48 -25.01 11.58
C VAL A 53 15.03 -24.57 11.74
N GLN A 54 14.78 -23.29 12.07
CA GLN A 54 13.41 -22.79 12.19
C GLN A 54 12.69 -22.78 10.84
N LEU A 55 13.41 -22.49 9.75
CA LEU A 55 12.86 -22.55 8.39
C LEU A 55 12.49 -23.98 7.96
N GLN A 56 13.27 -24.99 8.36
CA GLN A 56 12.95 -26.40 8.11
C GLN A 56 11.66 -26.81 8.82
N ARG A 57 11.54 -26.46 10.11
CA ARG A 57 10.31 -26.69 10.88
C ARG A 57 9.10 -25.99 10.24
N LEU A 58 9.28 -24.74 9.81
CA LEU A 58 8.22 -23.98 9.14
C LEU A 58 7.81 -24.60 7.79
N GLU A 59 8.77 -25.18 7.06
CA GLU A 59 8.51 -25.91 5.81
C GLU A 59 7.80 -27.26 6.07
N GLU A 60 8.12 -27.95 7.16
CA GLU A 60 7.42 -29.17 7.59
C GLU A 60 5.94 -28.89 7.92
N ILE A 61 5.67 -27.76 8.60
CA ILE A 61 4.31 -27.34 9.00
C ILE A 61 3.49 -26.86 7.78
N ARG A 62 4.05 -25.98 6.93
CA ARG A 62 3.31 -25.32 5.83
C ARG A 62 3.40 -26.02 4.47
N GLY A 63 4.31 -26.97 4.32
CA GLY A 63 4.72 -27.55 3.04
C GLY A 63 5.63 -26.64 2.20
N ALA A 64 6.46 -27.25 1.34
CA ALA A 64 7.55 -26.60 0.60
C ALA A 64 7.17 -25.43 -0.34
N SER A 65 5.90 -25.32 -0.68
CA SER A 65 5.37 -24.26 -1.56
C SER A 65 5.04 -22.96 -0.81
N THR A 66 4.70 -23.03 0.47
CA THR A 66 3.80 -22.04 1.11
C THR A 66 4.48 -21.18 2.18
N ILE A 67 5.81 -21.18 2.30
CA ILE A 67 6.49 -20.44 3.38
C ILE A 67 6.10 -18.94 3.40
N TRP A 68 5.91 -18.30 2.24
CA TRP A 68 5.38 -16.92 2.12
C TRP A 68 3.92 -16.85 1.61
N GLY A 69 3.18 -17.97 1.58
CA GLY A 69 1.84 -18.05 0.96
C GLY A 69 0.75 -17.34 1.77
N ASN A 70 0.83 -17.37 3.10
CA ASN A 70 -0.12 -16.71 4.00
C ASN A 70 0.58 -15.56 4.71
N ARG A 71 0.20 -14.30 4.47
CA ARG A 71 0.79 -13.14 5.17
C ARG A 71 0.32 -13.12 6.62
N ASN A 72 1.07 -13.80 7.51
CA ASN A 72 0.84 -13.80 8.95
C ASN A 72 1.98 -13.14 9.73
N ASN A 73 1.78 -12.96 11.04
CA ASN A 73 2.76 -12.33 11.93
C ASN A 73 4.13 -13.05 11.90
N VAL A 74 4.15 -14.38 11.79
CA VAL A 74 5.38 -15.18 11.63
C VAL A 74 6.17 -14.72 10.41
N ASN A 75 5.51 -14.44 9.29
CA ASN A 75 6.17 -13.95 8.08
C ASN A 75 6.70 -12.52 8.21
N SER A 76 6.02 -11.65 8.98
CA SER A 76 6.53 -10.31 9.30
C SER A 76 7.82 -10.40 10.14
N VAL A 77 7.81 -11.19 11.21
CA VAL A 77 8.98 -11.38 12.08
C VAL A 77 10.11 -12.06 11.31
N LEU A 78 9.81 -13.04 10.46
CA LEU A 78 10.78 -13.72 9.62
C LEU A 78 11.46 -12.75 8.64
N ASP A 79 10.69 -11.92 7.93
CA ASP A 79 11.23 -10.91 7.02
C ASP A 79 12.13 -9.91 7.79
N GLU A 80 11.74 -9.49 9.00
CA GLU A 80 12.58 -8.63 9.84
C GLU A 80 13.90 -9.31 10.28
N VAL A 81 13.85 -10.58 10.68
CA VAL A 81 15.04 -11.37 11.03
C VAL A 81 15.98 -11.46 9.84
N PHE A 82 15.47 -11.78 8.64
CA PHE A 82 16.28 -11.83 7.42
C PHE A 82 16.91 -10.49 7.08
N VAL A 83 16.18 -9.37 7.24
CA VAL A 83 16.74 -8.02 7.01
C VAL A 83 17.90 -7.74 7.97
N ILE A 84 17.72 -7.99 9.27
CA ILE A 84 18.77 -7.70 10.26
C ILE A 84 19.98 -8.63 10.03
N LEU A 85 19.74 -9.91 9.74
CA LEU A 85 20.78 -10.88 9.46
C LEU A 85 21.58 -10.47 8.21
N SER A 86 20.91 -10.09 7.14
CA SER A 86 21.53 -9.60 5.90
C SER A 86 22.43 -8.38 6.15
N LEU A 87 21.96 -7.43 6.97
CA LEU A 87 22.76 -6.28 7.41
C LEU A 87 23.99 -6.72 8.23
N CYS A 88 23.87 -7.71 9.11
CA CYS A 88 24.98 -8.25 9.88
C CYS A 88 26.02 -8.94 8.99
N PHE A 89 25.62 -9.73 8.00
CA PHE A 89 26.54 -10.35 7.03
C PHE A 89 27.32 -9.29 6.23
N MET A 90 26.65 -8.21 5.81
CA MET A 90 27.33 -7.08 5.17
C MET A 90 28.30 -6.37 6.12
N ALA A 91 27.90 -6.14 7.37
CA ALA A 91 28.76 -5.49 8.38
C ALA A 91 30.03 -6.29 8.71
N VAL A 92 29.96 -7.62 8.63
CA VAL A 92 31.10 -8.53 8.83
C VAL A 92 31.98 -8.67 7.57
N GLY A 93 31.60 -8.03 6.46
CA GLY A 93 32.37 -8.05 5.21
C GLY A 93 32.08 -9.24 4.28
N LYS A 94 31.04 -10.04 4.59
CA LYS A 94 30.58 -11.18 3.78
C LYS A 94 29.51 -10.75 2.77
N THR A 95 29.78 -9.69 2.01
CA THR A 95 28.80 -9.06 1.10
C THR A 95 28.47 -9.88 -0.15
N LYS A 96 29.29 -10.88 -0.48
CA LYS A 96 29.14 -11.77 -1.64
C LYS A 96 28.49 -13.12 -1.31
N GLU A 97 28.10 -13.33 -0.07
CA GLU A 97 27.35 -14.53 0.32
C GLU A 97 25.85 -14.27 0.15
N SER A 98 25.09 -15.31 -0.19
CA SER A 98 23.63 -15.25 -0.42
C SER A 98 22.85 -14.57 0.71
N PRO A 99 23.17 -14.78 2.01
CA PRO A 99 22.44 -14.12 3.11
C PRO A 99 22.53 -12.59 3.06
N ALA A 100 23.63 -12.02 2.54
CA ALA A 100 23.83 -10.58 2.41
C ALA A 100 23.00 -9.95 1.26
N THR A 101 22.42 -10.78 0.38
CA THR A 101 21.63 -10.30 -0.76
C THR A 101 20.20 -9.95 -0.38
N TYR A 102 19.66 -10.53 0.71
CA TYR A 102 18.25 -10.43 1.08
C TYR A 102 17.76 -8.98 1.19
N VAL A 103 18.45 -8.13 1.98
CA VAL A 103 18.01 -6.74 2.19
C VAL A 103 18.08 -5.94 0.89
N GLN A 104 19.03 -6.25 0.02
CA GLN A 104 19.19 -5.58 -1.26
C GLN A 104 18.07 -5.97 -2.22
N LEU A 105 17.68 -7.24 -2.28
CA LEU A 105 16.52 -7.69 -3.05
C LEU A 105 15.23 -7.04 -2.55
N LEU A 106 15.08 -6.89 -1.23
CA LEU A 106 13.92 -6.22 -0.64
C LEU A 106 13.90 -4.71 -0.98
N THR A 107 15.05 -4.03 -0.88
CA THR A 107 15.16 -2.61 -1.24
C THR A 107 14.89 -2.40 -2.74
N ILE A 108 15.46 -3.24 -3.60
CA ILE A 108 15.19 -3.19 -5.05
C ILE A 108 13.70 -3.39 -5.33
N LYS A 109 13.05 -4.36 -4.67
CA LYS A 109 11.60 -4.55 -4.77
C LYS A 109 10.84 -3.27 -4.46
N GLN A 110 11.14 -2.64 -3.33
CA GLN A 110 10.47 -1.40 -2.91
C GLN A 110 10.69 -0.26 -3.91
N CYS A 111 11.91 -0.12 -4.44
CA CYS A 111 12.20 0.85 -5.49
C CYS A 111 11.39 0.59 -6.76
N LEU A 112 11.39 -0.66 -7.26
CA LEU A 112 10.67 -1.01 -8.49
C LEU A 112 9.15 -0.86 -8.34
N THR A 113 8.58 -1.26 -7.19
CA THR A 113 7.16 -1.03 -6.90
C THR A 113 6.84 0.47 -6.85
N GLY A 114 7.69 1.29 -6.23
CA GLY A 114 7.53 2.75 -6.26
C GLY A 114 7.60 3.33 -7.66
N LEU A 115 8.49 2.82 -8.52
CA LEU A 115 8.56 3.24 -9.93
C LEU A 115 7.29 2.84 -10.70
N GLN A 116 6.76 1.64 -10.46
CA GLN A 116 5.48 1.22 -11.04
C GLN A 116 4.32 2.13 -10.62
N GLU A 117 4.24 2.48 -9.33
CA GLU A 117 3.23 3.38 -8.77
C GLU A 117 3.35 4.81 -9.30
N SER A 118 4.57 5.26 -9.60
CA SER A 118 4.84 6.59 -10.17
C SER A 118 4.37 6.78 -11.62
N GLY A 119 3.84 5.73 -12.28
CA GLY A 119 3.10 5.90 -13.53
C GLY A 119 3.93 6.34 -14.75
N GLY A 120 5.21 5.97 -14.82
CA GLY A 120 6.07 6.25 -15.99
C GLY A 120 7.09 7.37 -15.81
N MET A 121 7.31 7.83 -14.58
CA MET A 121 8.33 8.82 -14.19
C MET A 121 9.74 8.20 -14.07
N TYR A 122 10.15 7.36 -15.03
CA TYR A 122 11.45 6.67 -14.98
C TYR A 122 11.98 6.46 -16.39
N ALA A 123 13.28 6.66 -16.59
CA ALA A 123 13.93 6.40 -17.87
C ALA A 123 14.50 4.97 -17.93
N ALA A 124 14.76 4.48 -19.15
CA ALA A 124 15.37 3.16 -19.35
C ALA A 124 16.73 3.03 -18.65
N GLU A 125 17.47 4.14 -18.54
CA GLU A 125 18.77 4.18 -17.86
C GLU A 125 18.64 3.99 -16.35
N ASP A 126 17.56 4.51 -15.75
CA ASP A 126 17.30 4.42 -14.31
C ASP A 126 16.98 2.98 -13.89
N LEU A 127 16.43 2.18 -14.81
CA LEU A 127 16.18 0.75 -14.63
C LEU A 127 17.46 -0.08 -14.77
N LYS A 128 18.43 0.37 -15.58
CA LYS A 128 19.65 -0.40 -15.88
C LYS A 128 20.51 -0.66 -14.64
N GLN A 129 20.66 0.32 -13.76
CA GLN A 129 21.41 0.15 -12.49
C GLN A 129 20.82 -0.98 -11.62
N TYR A 130 19.49 -1.12 -11.60
CA TYR A 130 18.81 -2.17 -10.86
C TYR A 130 18.94 -3.51 -11.57
N GLN A 131 18.89 -3.54 -12.90
CA GLN A 131 19.11 -4.75 -13.71
C GLN A 131 20.53 -5.30 -13.55
N ASP A 132 21.54 -4.44 -13.62
CA ASP A 132 22.94 -4.80 -13.43
C ASP A 132 23.12 -5.35 -12.00
N ARG A 133 22.52 -4.69 -11.00
CA ARG A 133 22.59 -5.17 -9.61
C ARG A 133 21.87 -6.50 -9.40
N LEU A 134 20.68 -6.69 -9.98
CA LEU A 134 19.96 -7.97 -9.91
C LEU A 134 20.77 -9.11 -10.52
N SER A 135 21.49 -8.84 -11.63
CA SER A 135 22.38 -9.80 -12.28
C SER A 135 23.57 -10.18 -11.38
N GLU A 136 24.15 -9.22 -10.66
CA GLU A 136 25.21 -9.49 -9.67
C GLU A 136 24.69 -10.31 -8.49
N LEU A 137 23.52 -9.96 -7.94
CA LEU A 137 22.90 -10.70 -6.84
C LEU A 137 22.55 -12.12 -7.27
N GLU A 138 22.08 -12.32 -8.51
CA GLU A 138 21.84 -13.64 -9.08
C GLU A 138 23.12 -14.48 -9.13
N ALA A 139 24.25 -13.88 -9.51
CA ALA A 139 25.53 -14.58 -9.54
C ALA A 139 25.97 -15.04 -8.14
N PHE A 140 25.77 -14.22 -7.10
CA PHE A 140 26.07 -14.62 -5.72
C PHE A 140 25.21 -15.80 -5.26
N ILE A 141 23.91 -15.75 -5.55
CA ILE A 141 22.96 -16.83 -5.22
C ILE A 141 23.36 -18.13 -5.92
N LYS A 142 23.67 -18.09 -7.22
CA LYS A 142 24.11 -19.26 -8.00
C LYS A 142 25.38 -19.92 -7.45
N VAL A 143 26.32 -19.12 -6.94
CA VAL A 143 27.57 -19.65 -6.36
C VAL A 143 27.28 -20.47 -5.09
N ASP A 144 26.35 -20.02 -4.25
CA ASP A 144 26.00 -20.78 -3.05
C ASP A 144 25.06 -21.96 -3.37
N GLU A 145 24.18 -21.86 -4.36
CA GLU A 145 23.42 -23.01 -4.90
C GLU A 145 24.36 -24.12 -5.36
N ALA A 146 25.46 -23.78 -6.03
CA ALA A 146 26.43 -24.76 -6.53
C ALA A 146 27.27 -25.44 -5.42
N LYS A 147 27.32 -24.87 -4.21
CA LYS A 147 28.05 -25.45 -3.07
C LYS A 147 27.28 -26.59 -2.41
N ALA A 148 25.96 -26.62 -2.55
CA ALA A 148 25.09 -27.64 -1.97
C ALA A 148 24.51 -28.53 -3.07
N SER A 149 24.46 -29.85 -2.85
CA SER A 149 23.87 -30.77 -3.83
C SER A 149 22.35 -30.58 -3.99
N ILE A 150 21.70 -29.93 -3.02
CA ILE A 150 20.29 -29.56 -3.01
C ILE A 150 20.22 -28.11 -2.48
N PRO A 151 19.58 -27.17 -3.19
CA PRO A 151 19.43 -25.80 -2.72
C PRO A 151 18.70 -25.75 -1.37
N ASP A 152 19.32 -25.14 -0.37
CA ASP A 152 18.72 -24.96 0.94
C ASP A 152 17.48 -24.04 0.88
N ILE A 153 16.66 -24.07 1.94
CA ILE A 153 15.40 -23.30 1.99
C ILE A 153 15.68 -21.81 1.76
N GLN A 154 16.74 -21.29 2.37
CA GLN A 154 17.13 -19.89 2.31
C GLN A 154 17.45 -19.43 0.88
N THR A 155 18.18 -20.25 0.14
CA THR A 155 18.54 -19.96 -1.25
C THR A 155 17.30 -20.03 -2.16
N ARG A 156 16.38 -20.97 -1.92
CA ARG A 156 15.07 -20.98 -2.63
C ARG A 156 14.26 -19.72 -2.39
N ILE A 157 14.28 -19.18 -1.17
CA ILE A 157 13.57 -17.94 -0.83
C ILE A 157 14.17 -16.75 -1.57
N LEU A 158 15.50 -16.65 -1.57
CA LEU A 158 16.22 -15.62 -2.31
C LEU A 158 15.94 -15.71 -3.80
N ARG A 159 15.92 -16.93 -4.35
CA ARG A 159 15.57 -17.18 -5.76
C ARG A 159 14.16 -16.69 -6.09
N ARG A 160 13.15 -17.03 -5.28
CA ARG A 160 11.78 -16.54 -5.49
C ARG A 160 11.69 -15.01 -5.45
N LYS A 161 12.39 -14.35 -4.51
CA LYS A 161 12.41 -12.88 -4.40
C LYS A 161 13.15 -12.25 -5.59
N LEU A 162 14.21 -12.87 -6.07
CA LEU A 162 14.93 -12.47 -7.28
C LEU A 162 14.04 -12.59 -8.52
N ASP A 163 13.37 -13.73 -8.70
CA ASP A 163 12.47 -13.96 -9.84
C ASP A 163 11.30 -12.95 -9.85
N PHE A 164 10.72 -12.64 -8.68
CA PHE A 164 9.72 -11.57 -8.56
C PHE A 164 10.26 -10.22 -9.03
N ASN A 165 11.47 -9.83 -8.59
CA ASN A 165 12.07 -8.56 -8.98
C ASN A 165 12.44 -8.54 -10.48
N ASN A 166 12.88 -9.66 -11.04
CA ASN A 166 13.16 -9.78 -12.47
C ASN A 166 11.89 -9.66 -13.31
N ASN A 167 10.79 -10.30 -12.91
CA ASN A 167 9.51 -10.16 -13.60
C ASN A 167 9.01 -8.71 -13.54
N LEU A 168 9.09 -8.07 -12.38
CA LEU A 168 8.71 -6.66 -12.21
C LEU A 168 9.60 -5.73 -13.04
N MET A 169 10.90 -6.01 -13.10
CA MET A 169 11.84 -5.30 -13.96
C MET A 169 11.48 -5.46 -15.44
N ASP A 170 11.15 -6.68 -15.88
CA ASP A 170 10.77 -6.96 -17.26
C ASP A 170 9.48 -6.23 -17.64
N GLU A 171 8.49 -6.17 -16.74
CA GLU A 171 7.26 -5.38 -16.93
C GLU A 171 7.57 -3.89 -17.14
N LEU A 172 8.40 -3.29 -16.27
CA LEU A 172 8.78 -1.87 -16.36
C LEU A 172 9.64 -1.58 -17.62
N MET A 173 10.54 -2.51 -17.98
CA MET A 173 11.33 -2.41 -19.20
C MET A 173 10.46 -2.54 -20.45
N GLN A 174 9.44 -3.41 -20.45
CA GLN A 174 8.48 -3.52 -21.56
C GLN A 174 7.64 -2.25 -21.69
N ALA A 175 7.17 -1.69 -20.58
CA ALA A 175 6.46 -0.41 -20.57
C ALA A 175 7.33 0.71 -21.17
N THR A 176 8.62 0.75 -20.84
CA THR A 176 9.56 1.72 -21.41
C THR A 176 9.82 1.47 -22.91
N LYS A 177 9.95 0.20 -23.33
CA LYS A 177 10.16 -0.17 -24.75
C LYS A 177 8.94 0.10 -25.63
N SER A 178 7.74 0.20 -25.05
CA SER A 178 6.52 0.56 -25.78
C SER A 178 6.55 2.00 -26.30
N ILE A 179 7.41 2.83 -25.72
CA ILE A 179 7.74 4.18 -26.18
C ILE A 179 8.69 4.07 -27.37
N SER A 180 8.29 4.66 -28.50
CA SER A 180 9.13 4.66 -29.70
C SER A 180 10.52 5.26 -29.44
N PRO A 181 11.58 4.75 -30.10
CA PRO A 181 12.94 5.30 -29.97
C PRO A 181 13.04 6.78 -30.36
N GLU A 182 12.13 7.29 -31.19
CA GLU A 182 12.07 8.71 -31.54
C GLU A 182 11.57 9.59 -30.39
N LEU A 183 10.71 9.03 -29.53
CA LEU A 183 10.09 9.74 -28.40
C LEU A 183 10.84 9.51 -27.07
N ALA A 184 11.65 8.46 -26.99
CA ALA A 184 12.54 8.17 -25.86
C ALA A 184 13.40 9.38 -25.39
N PRO A 185 14.06 10.18 -26.25
CA PRO A 185 14.82 11.35 -25.79
C PRO A 185 13.92 12.45 -25.22
N VAL A 186 12.70 12.61 -25.73
CA VAL A 186 11.73 13.59 -25.23
C VAL A 186 11.21 13.15 -23.86
N HIS A 187 10.81 11.89 -23.74
CA HIS A 187 10.39 11.29 -22.46
C HIS A 187 11.49 11.42 -21.40
N ARG A 188 12.74 11.09 -21.73
CA ARG A 188 13.88 11.26 -20.82
C ARG A 188 14.04 12.70 -20.34
N ARG A 189 13.97 13.69 -21.23
CA ARG A 189 14.08 15.10 -20.81
C ARG A 189 12.92 15.52 -19.92
N LEU A 190 11.70 15.04 -20.19
CA LEU A 190 10.55 15.32 -19.33
C LEU A 190 10.69 14.73 -17.93
N VAL A 191 11.21 13.49 -17.81
CA VAL A 191 11.51 12.89 -16.49
C VAL A 191 12.54 13.72 -15.73
N GLN A 192 13.57 14.24 -16.42
CA GLN A 192 14.55 15.14 -15.80
C GLN A 192 13.92 16.45 -15.33
N LEU A 193 13.14 17.13 -16.18
CA LEU A 193 12.45 18.38 -15.83
C LEU A 193 11.49 18.18 -14.64
N LYS A 194 10.79 17.03 -14.59
CA LYS A 194 9.95 16.67 -13.45
C LYS A 194 10.76 16.53 -12.16
N THR A 195 11.89 15.84 -12.21
CA THR A 195 12.79 15.67 -11.07
C THR A 195 13.36 17.03 -10.61
N GLU A 196 13.70 17.91 -11.54
CA GLU A 196 14.12 19.29 -11.26
C GLU A 196 12.99 20.06 -10.55
N LEU A 197 11.74 19.93 -11.01
CA LEU A 197 10.57 20.54 -10.36
C LEU A 197 10.31 20.00 -8.96
N ASP A 198 10.42 18.68 -8.74
CA ASP A 198 10.27 18.07 -7.42
C ASP A 198 11.39 18.49 -6.45
N THR A 199 12.61 18.64 -6.98
CA THR A 199 13.75 19.19 -6.23
C THR A 199 13.52 20.66 -5.88
N LEU A 200 12.96 21.46 -6.78
CA LEU A 200 12.58 22.84 -6.50
C LEU A 200 11.46 22.93 -5.45
N ALA A 201 10.47 22.05 -5.53
CA ALA A 201 9.36 21.97 -4.58
C ALA A 201 9.82 21.61 -3.16
N SER A 202 10.84 20.78 -3.03
CA SER A 202 11.41 20.36 -1.73
C SER A 202 12.40 21.36 -1.14
N ARG A 203 12.91 22.32 -1.93
CA ARG A 203 13.79 23.40 -1.45
C ARG A 203 12.98 24.46 -0.69
N SER A 204 13.53 24.92 0.45
CA SER A 204 12.92 25.99 1.25
C SER A 204 12.91 27.36 0.55
N THR A 205 13.77 27.57 -0.44
CA THR A 205 13.86 28.81 -1.23
C THR A 205 14.16 28.52 -2.69
N TRP A 206 13.34 29.07 -3.60
CA TRP A 206 13.48 28.99 -5.05
C TRP A 206 13.00 30.28 -5.74
N THR A 207 13.48 30.55 -6.96
CA THR A 207 13.20 31.76 -7.74
C THR A 207 12.18 31.50 -8.85
N SER A 208 11.35 32.49 -9.21
CA SER A 208 10.36 32.30 -10.29
C SER A 208 11.06 32.09 -11.64
N SER A 209 12.26 32.65 -11.78
CA SER A 209 13.12 32.46 -12.95
C SER A 209 13.54 31.00 -13.15
N GLU A 210 13.78 30.23 -12.07
CA GLU A 210 14.11 28.79 -12.17
C GLU A 210 12.93 28.01 -12.77
N VAL A 211 11.70 28.30 -12.34
CA VAL A 211 10.50 27.64 -12.87
C VAL A 211 10.18 28.12 -14.30
N HIS A 212 10.40 29.39 -14.61
CA HIS A 212 10.20 29.91 -15.97
C HIS A 212 11.21 29.33 -16.97
N HIS A 213 12.44 29.03 -16.55
CA HIS A 213 13.41 28.32 -17.40
C HIS A 213 12.88 26.93 -17.79
N ILE A 214 12.36 26.18 -16.81
CA ILE A 214 11.74 24.88 -17.04
C ILE A 214 10.51 25.02 -17.95
N GLN A 215 9.66 26.04 -17.75
CA GLN A 215 8.51 26.29 -18.62
C GLN A 215 8.91 26.56 -20.08
N GLU A 216 10.01 27.27 -20.32
CA GLU A 216 10.48 27.52 -21.69
C GLU A 216 10.94 26.22 -22.36
N GLU A 217 11.67 25.37 -21.65
CA GLU A 217 12.05 24.06 -22.16
C GLU A 217 10.83 23.15 -22.44
N LEU A 218 9.79 23.21 -21.60
CA LEU A 218 8.53 22.52 -21.87
C LEU A 218 7.83 23.06 -23.13
N ARG A 219 7.94 24.36 -23.43
CA ARG A 219 7.40 24.95 -24.68
C ARG A 219 8.19 24.50 -25.90
N GLU A 220 9.51 24.39 -25.80
CA GLU A 220 10.34 23.85 -26.88
C GLU A 220 10.00 22.38 -27.17
N ILE A 221 9.65 21.60 -26.14
CA ILE A 221 9.17 20.22 -26.29
C ILE A 221 7.78 20.19 -26.93
N GLU A 222 6.87 21.05 -26.49
CA GLU A 222 5.51 21.18 -27.07
C GLU A 222 5.55 21.61 -28.53
N ALA A 223 6.47 22.52 -28.91
CA ALA A 223 6.64 23.01 -30.27
C ALA A 223 7.03 21.91 -31.28
N LYS A 224 7.53 20.76 -30.80
CA LYS A 224 7.82 19.58 -31.64
C LYS A 224 6.56 18.78 -32.01
N ARG A 225 5.41 19.10 -31.41
CA ARG A 225 4.13 18.46 -31.72
C ARG A 225 3.48 19.10 -32.95
N ILE A 226 2.85 18.26 -33.76
CA ILE A 226 2.03 18.67 -34.89
C ILE A 226 0.59 18.26 -34.56
N ASP A 227 -0.33 19.23 -34.51
CA ASP A 227 -1.74 19.01 -34.18
C ASP A 227 -1.97 18.29 -32.82
N GLY A 228 -1.16 18.66 -31.80
CA GLY A 228 -1.22 18.06 -30.47
C GLY A 228 -0.68 16.63 -30.38
N LYS A 229 -0.05 16.12 -31.44
CA LYS A 229 0.51 14.77 -31.51
C LYS A 229 2.01 14.79 -31.82
N PHE A 230 2.73 13.80 -31.32
CA PHE A 230 4.10 13.52 -31.73
C PHE A 230 4.03 12.59 -32.94
N CYS A 231 4.51 13.09 -34.08
CA CYS A 231 4.52 12.36 -35.34
C CYS A 231 5.94 11.88 -35.68
N ASP A 232 6.04 10.71 -36.32
CA ASP A 232 7.28 10.24 -36.92
C ASP A 232 7.60 11.04 -38.20
N LYS A 233 8.74 10.72 -38.83
CA LYS A 233 9.17 11.35 -40.10
C LYS A 233 8.20 11.13 -41.27
N GLU A 234 7.26 10.21 -41.13
CA GLU A 234 6.25 9.83 -42.14
C GLU A 234 4.87 10.43 -41.82
N GLY A 235 4.72 11.13 -40.70
CA GLY A 235 3.48 11.77 -40.26
C GLY A 235 2.55 10.89 -39.43
N ASN A 236 2.97 9.68 -39.05
CA ASN A 236 2.17 8.75 -38.25
C ASN A 236 2.32 9.05 -36.75
N VAL A 237 1.27 8.74 -35.99
CA VAL A 237 1.25 8.90 -34.53
C VAL A 237 2.22 7.91 -33.89
N VAL A 238 3.12 8.42 -33.06
CA VAL A 238 4.18 7.62 -32.45
C VAL A 238 3.64 6.78 -31.26
N SER A 239 4.07 5.52 -31.17
CA SER A 239 3.72 4.64 -30.04
C SER A 239 4.26 5.17 -28.71
N GLY A 240 3.46 5.06 -27.65
CA GLY A 240 3.78 5.58 -26.31
C GLY A 240 3.52 7.08 -26.13
N GLN A 241 2.94 7.75 -27.12
CA GLN A 241 2.63 9.19 -27.08
C GLN A 241 1.76 9.59 -25.89
N ALA A 242 0.76 8.79 -25.52
CA ALA A 242 -0.17 9.12 -24.43
C ALA A 242 0.56 9.30 -23.08
N ALA A 243 1.54 8.44 -22.78
CA ALA A 243 2.35 8.54 -21.56
C ALA A 243 3.21 9.81 -21.54
N VAL A 244 3.79 10.18 -22.68
CA VAL A 244 4.63 11.37 -22.83
C VAL A 244 3.80 12.65 -22.82
N ILE A 245 2.57 12.61 -23.34
CA ILE A 245 1.61 13.72 -23.22
C ILE A 245 1.22 13.91 -21.76
N GLY A 246 0.82 12.86 -21.06
CA GLY A 246 0.48 12.93 -19.64
C GLY A 246 1.63 13.49 -18.80
N LEU A 247 2.86 13.01 -19.02
CA LEU A 247 4.04 13.51 -18.31
C LEU A 247 4.31 15.00 -18.60
N LEU A 248 4.11 15.46 -19.84
CA LEU A 248 4.26 16.87 -20.17
C LEU A 248 3.20 17.73 -19.49
N GLU A 249 1.94 17.30 -19.51
CA GLU A 249 0.84 17.98 -18.81
C GLU A 249 1.12 18.07 -17.30
N ASP A 250 1.59 16.99 -16.69
CA ASP A 250 1.95 16.97 -15.28
C ASP A 250 3.13 17.91 -14.96
N CYS A 251 4.15 18.00 -15.83
CA CYS A 251 5.24 18.97 -15.67
C CYS A 251 4.74 20.42 -15.77
N TYR A 252 3.82 20.71 -16.69
CA TYR A 252 3.20 22.02 -16.76
C TYR A 252 2.38 22.31 -15.51
N ASP A 253 1.58 21.36 -15.04
CA ASP A 253 0.80 21.49 -13.82
C ASP A 253 1.70 21.80 -12.61
N ASP A 254 2.87 21.18 -12.51
CA ASP A 254 3.83 21.43 -11.44
C ASP A 254 4.53 22.78 -11.54
N CYS A 255 4.93 23.19 -12.74
CA CYS A 255 5.43 24.55 -12.96
C CYS A 255 4.40 25.59 -12.51
N HIS A 256 3.14 25.38 -12.88
CA HIS A 256 2.05 26.26 -12.49
C HIS A 256 1.80 26.20 -10.99
N ASN A 257 1.80 25.01 -10.36
CA ASN A 257 1.65 24.86 -8.91
C ASN A 257 2.76 25.61 -8.13
N LEU A 258 4.01 25.54 -8.60
CA LEU A 258 5.11 26.25 -7.96
C LEU A 258 4.94 27.75 -8.11
N LEU A 259 4.78 28.27 -9.32
CA LEU A 259 4.59 29.72 -9.56
C LEU A 259 3.37 30.28 -8.82
N ALA A 260 2.26 29.52 -8.80
CA ALA A 260 1.06 29.78 -8.03
C ALA A 260 1.32 30.00 -6.53
N THR A 261 2.26 29.25 -5.97
CA THR A 261 2.63 29.35 -4.55
C THR A 261 3.37 30.66 -4.25
N LYS A 262 3.93 31.31 -5.28
CA LYS A 262 4.75 32.53 -5.14
C LYS A 262 4.05 33.82 -5.59
N GLU A 263 3.03 33.73 -6.44
CA GLU A 263 2.18 34.89 -6.73
C GLU A 263 1.45 35.34 -5.45
N GLN A 264 1.67 36.59 -5.05
CA GLN A 264 0.83 37.20 -4.02
C GLN A 264 -0.56 37.38 -4.60
N VAL A 265 -1.50 36.53 -4.20
CA VAL A 265 -2.91 36.69 -4.56
C VAL A 265 -3.36 38.07 -4.10
N PRO A 266 -3.87 38.93 -5.00
CA PRO A 266 -4.39 40.23 -4.60
C PRO A 266 -5.43 40.06 -3.50
N LYS A 267 -5.40 40.92 -2.48
CA LYS A 267 -6.33 40.87 -1.32
C LYS A 267 -7.80 40.61 -1.70
N PRO A 268 -8.35 41.19 -2.79
CA PRO A 268 -9.75 40.93 -3.20
C PRO A 268 -10.04 39.50 -3.65
N LEU A 269 -9.02 38.78 -4.14
CA LEU A 269 -9.14 37.42 -4.67
C LEU A 269 -8.66 36.35 -3.68
N GLN A 270 -8.07 36.77 -2.56
CA GLN A 270 -7.46 35.88 -1.58
C GLN A 270 -8.47 34.91 -0.94
N ASP A 271 -9.71 35.36 -0.76
CA ASP A 271 -10.77 34.51 -0.19
C ASP A 271 -11.20 33.40 -1.17
N ILE A 272 -11.28 33.71 -2.46
CA ILE A 272 -11.57 32.72 -3.52
C ILE A 272 -10.41 31.71 -3.61
N PHE A 273 -9.17 32.20 -3.59
CA PHE A 273 -7.98 31.36 -3.64
C PHE A 273 -7.91 30.40 -2.44
N LYS A 274 -8.13 30.90 -1.22
CA LYS A 274 -8.16 30.07 0.00
C LYS A 274 -9.24 29.00 -0.09
N ARG A 275 -10.44 29.34 -0.57
CA ARG A 275 -11.53 28.37 -0.74
C ARG A 275 -11.16 27.28 -1.76
N LEU A 276 -10.58 27.65 -2.90
CA LEU A 276 -10.06 26.69 -3.89
C LEU A 276 -8.92 25.83 -3.32
N GLN A 277 -8.06 26.39 -2.48
CA GLN A 277 -6.94 25.67 -1.87
C GLN A 277 -7.45 24.60 -0.90
N VAL A 278 -8.44 24.92 -0.07
CA VAL A 278 -9.08 23.95 0.83
C VAL A 278 -9.72 22.82 0.02
N ILE A 279 -10.54 23.15 -0.99
CA ILE A 279 -11.19 22.15 -1.86
C ILE A 279 -10.14 21.26 -2.53
N LYS A 280 -9.06 21.84 -3.07
CA LYS A 280 -7.96 21.09 -3.69
C LYS A 280 -7.34 20.10 -2.70
N THR A 281 -6.94 20.55 -1.51
CA THR A 281 -6.32 19.67 -0.51
C THR A 281 -7.25 18.56 -0.06
N GLU A 282 -8.55 18.83 0.09
CA GLU A 282 -9.53 17.81 0.43
C GLU A 282 -9.70 16.77 -0.69
N LEU A 283 -9.80 17.20 -1.95
CA LEU A 283 -9.87 16.32 -3.11
C LEU A 283 -8.58 15.50 -3.30
N GLU A 284 -7.40 16.09 -3.13
CA GLU A 284 -6.10 15.39 -3.18
C GLU A 284 -6.02 14.32 -2.07
N ARG A 285 -6.51 14.63 -0.86
CA ARG A 285 -6.60 13.65 0.22
C ARG A 285 -7.54 12.50 -0.15
N LEU A 286 -8.69 12.78 -0.77
CA LEU A 286 -9.65 11.75 -1.19
C LEU A 286 -9.05 10.82 -2.25
N VAL A 287 -8.33 11.36 -3.24
CA VAL A 287 -7.59 10.58 -4.26
C VAL A 287 -6.59 9.63 -3.61
N LEU A 288 -5.92 10.08 -2.55
CA LEU A 288 -4.91 9.30 -1.83
C LEU A 288 -5.50 8.25 -0.88
N THR A 289 -6.66 8.51 -0.27
CA THR A 289 -7.15 7.74 0.90
C THR A 289 -8.41 6.91 0.68
N GLN A 290 -9.23 7.16 -0.35
CA GLN A 290 -10.61 6.60 -0.44
C GLN A 290 -11.06 6.30 -1.88
N ARG A 291 -10.34 5.43 -2.62
CA ARG A 291 -10.74 5.06 -4.00
C ARG A 291 -12.03 4.22 -4.11
N TRP A 292 -12.52 3.61 -3.02
CA TRP A 292 -13.54 2.54 -3.08
C TRP A 292 -14.81 2.77 -2.24
N THR A 293 -14.99 3.95 -1.65
CA THR A 293 -16.08 4.23 -0.69
C THR A 293 -16.76 5.58 -0.93
N LEU A 294 -16.53 6.21 -2.08
CA LEU A 294 -17.00 7.56 -2.36
C LEU A 294 -18.46 7.55 -2.82
N ARG A 295 -19.32 8.35 -2.18
CA ARG A 295 -20.68 8.60 -2.70
C ARG A 295 -20.63 9.60 -3.83
N GLU A 296 -21.51 9.46 -4.83
CA GLU A 296 -21.73 10.51 -5.84
C GLU A 296 -22.09 11.86 -5.19
N THR A 297 -22.87 11.84 -4.10
CA THR A 297 -23.27 13.04 -3.36
C THR A 297 -22.11 13.74 -2.62
N ASP A 298 -21.04 13.01 -2.28
CA ASP A 298 -19.86 13.59 -1.62
C ASP A 298 -19.02 14.40 -2.62
N LEU A 299 -18.97 13.97 -3.89
CA LEU A 299 -18.36 14.76 -4.97
C LEU A 299 -19.24 15.92 -5.42
N TRP A 300 -20.56 15.73 -5.39
CA TRP A 300 -21.53 16.74 -5.82
C TRP A 300 -21.44 18.04 -5.03
N GLN A 301 -21.13 17.98 -3.72
CA GLN A 301 -20.90 19.19 -2.92
C GLN A 301 -19.70 19.99 -3.43
N TYR A 302 -18.60 19.32 -3.80
CA TYR A 302 -17.46 20.00 -4.39
C TYR A 302 -17.79 20.54 -5.79
N GLU A 303 -18.57 19.81 -6.58
CA GLU A 303 -19.03 20.27 -7.90
C GLU A 303 -19.87 21.56 -7.80
N ILE A 304 -20.80 21.64 -6.85
CA ILE A 304 -21.56 22.86 -6.56
C ILE A 304 -20.63 23.99 -6.13
N GLN A 305 -19.73 23.75 -5.18
CA GLN A 305 -18.83 24.80 -4.70
C GLN A 305 -17.93 25.34 -5.82
N LEU A 306 -17.41 24.45 -6.68
CA LEU A 306 -16.64 24.86 -7.86
C LEU A 306 -17.52 25.57 -8.89
N SER A 307 -18.76 25.16 -9.08
CA SER A 307 -19.74 25.81 -9.96
C SER A 307 -20.11 27.22 -9.47
N GLU A 308 -20.31 27.40 -8.16
CA GLU A 308 -20.50 28.72 -7.54
C GLU A 308 -19.29 29.62 -7.78
N ILE A 309 -18.07 29.12 -7.54
CA ILE A 309 -16.83 29.87 -7.78
C ILE A 309 -16.69 30.19 -9.27
N SER A 310 -17.01 29.22 -10.14
CA SER A 310 -17.02 29.41 -11.60
C SER A 310 -18.01 30.50 -12.03
N GLY A 311 -19.19 30.55 -11.41
CA GLY A 311 -20.24 31.52 -11.66
C GLY A 311 -19.91 32.95 -11.23
N LEU A 312 -18.91 33.15 -10.36
CA LEU A 312 -18.38 34.48 -10.04
C LEU A 312 -17.59 35.10 -11.21
N ARG A 313 -17.25 34.30 -12.23
CA ARG A 313 -16.49 34.78 -13.40
C ARG A 313 -17.41 35.40 -14.44
N LYS A 314 -16.99 36.54 -15.00
CA LYS A 314 -17.58 37.13 -16.22
C LYS A 314 -16.57 36.98 -17.35
N ASN A 315 -16.99 36.39 -18.48
CA ASN A 315 -16.11 36.10 -19.63
C ASN A 315 -14.81 35.35 -19.25
N GLY A 316 -14.89 34.40 -18.32
CA GLY A 316 -13.74 33.59 -17.87
C GLY A 316 -12.78 34.31 -16.92
N LYS A 317 -13.13 35.49 -16.40
CA LYS A 317 -12.31 36.23 -15.42
C LYS A 317 -13.12 36.63 -14.18
N PHE A 318 -12.50 36.54 -13.01
CA PHE A 318 -13.01 37.06 -11.74
C PHE A 318 -12.92 38.59 -11.72
N VAL A 319 -14.07 39.23 -11.51
CA VAL A 319 -14.16 40.70 -11.45
C VAL A 319 -14.46 41.14 -10.02
N ASP A 320 -14.00 42.33 -9.65
CA ASP A 320 -14.38 42.95 -8.38
C ASP A 320 -15.81 43.53 -8.40
N ARG A 321 -16.21 44.19 -7.31
CA ARG A 321 -17.53 44.85 -7.18
C ARG A 321 -17.73 45.99 -8.18
N GLU A 322 -16.66 46.53 -8.75
CA GLU A 322 -16.66 47.63 -9.71
C GLU A 322 -16.59 47.13 -11.17
N GLY A 323 -16.43 45.81 -11.37
CA GLY A 323 -16.34 45.18 -12.69
C GLY A 323 -14.92 45.13 -13.27
N ASN A 324 -13.90 45.50 -12.50
CA ASN A 324 -12.52 45.47 -12.94
C ASN A 324 -11.95 44.05 -12.83
N VAL A 325 -11.18 43.67 -13.84
CA VAL A 325 -10.41 42.43 -13.84
C VAL A 325 -9.17 42.61 -12.98
N GLN A 326 -9.10 41.85 -11.89
CA GLN A 326 -7.99 41.89 -10.94
C GLN A 326 -6.80 41.06 -11.45
N GLU A 327 -5.57 41.32 -10.98
CA GLU A 327 -4.40 40.47 -11.28
C GLU A 327 -4.54 39.07 -10.63
N GLY A 328 -3.81 38.04 -11.07
CA GLY A 328 -3.92 36.67 -10.51
C GLY A 328 -5.08 35.82 -11.06
N GLN A 329 -5.67 36.20 -12.20
CA GLN A 329 -6.73 35.43 -12.87
C GLN A 329 -6.27 34.05 -13.34
N ALA A 330 -5.04 33.97 -13.86
CA ALA A 330 -4.47 32.72 -14.38
C ALA A 330 -4.37 31.69 -13.26
N LEU A 331 -3.91 32.11 -12.09
CA LEU A 331 -3.81 31.31 -10.88
C LEU A 331 -5.16 30.74 -10.43
N LEU A 332 -6.18 31.60 -10.29
CA LEU A 332 -7.52 31.14 -9.86
C LEU A 332 -8.17 30.21 -10.87
N ASN A 333 -8.09 30.54 -12.16
CA ASN A 333 -8.63 29.70 -13.23
C ASN A 333 -7.93 28.33 -13.27
N PHE A 334 -6.61 28.30 -13.10
CA PHE A 334 -5.84 27.07 -13.03
C PHE A 334 -6.25 26.21 -11.83
N MET A 335 -6.32 26.78 -10.63
CA MET A 335 -6.76 26.05 -9.44
C MET A 335 -8.15 25.45 -9.62
N LEU A 336 -9.07 26.22 -10.21
CA LEU A 336 -10.41 25.74 -10.51
C LEU A 336 -10.38 24.56 -11.48
N HIS A 337 -9.61 24.65 -12.58
CA HIS A 337 -9.44 23.52 -13.52
C HIS A 337 -8.85 22.29 -12.84
N LYS A 338 -7.84 22.47 -11.97
CA LYS A 338 -7.22 21.37 -11.23
C LYS A 338 -8.23 20.68 -10.30
N CYS A 339 -9.07 21.43 -9.58
CA CYS A 339 -10.14 20.86 -8.78
C CYS A 339 -11.13 20.06 -9.64
N TYR A 340 -11.52 20.56 -10.82
CA TYR A 340 -12.37 19.81 -11.74
C TYR A 340 -11.69 18.54 -12.30
N ARG A 341 -10.38 18.58 -12.60
CA ARG A 341 -9.60 17.39 -13.00
C ARG A 341 -9.57 16.34 -11.90
N LEU A 342 -9.38 16.75 -10.64
CA LEU A 342 -9.41 15.84 -9.48
C LEU A 342 -10.79 15.20 -9.30
N ILE A 343 -11.88 15.96 -9.46
CA ILE A 343 -13.24 15.40 -9.45
C ILE A 343 -13.42 14.39 -10.57
N TYR A 344 -12.99 14.71 -11.80
CA TYR A 344 -13.08 13.79 -12.92
C TYR A 344 -12.33 12.48 -12.67
N VAL A 345 -11.11 12.55 -12.14
CA VAL A 345 -10.33 11.36 -11.78
C VAL A 345 -11.05 10.53 -10.72
N LEU A 346 -11.59 11.17 -9.68
CA LEU A 346 -12.36 10.48 -8.63
C LEU A 346 -13.63 9.81 -9.20
N LEU A 347 -14.40 10.50 -10.04
CA LEU A 347 -15.59 9.96 -10.71
C LEU A 347 -15.25 8.77 -11.61
N SER A 348 -14.12 8.84 -12.33
CA SER A 348 -13.69 7.76 -13.23
C SER A 348 -13.17 6.51 -12.49
N ALA A 349 -12.76 6.67 -11.23
CA ALA A 349 -12.16 5.61 -10.43
C ALA A 349 -13.11 4.99 -9.39
N SER A 350 -14.21 5.67 -9.05
CA SER A 350 -15.19 5.18 -8.07
C SER A 350 -16.30 4.37 -8.74
N GLU A 351 -16.58 3.17 -8.22
CA GLU A 351 -17.88 2.52 -8.44
C GLU A 351 -18.91 3.16 -7.48
N PRO A 352 -19.99 3.78 -7.98
CA PRO A 352 -20.94 4.46 -7.13
C PRO A 352 -21.78 3.45 -6.32
N ILE A 353 -21.86 3.66 -5.00
CA ILE A 353 -22.84 2.97 -4.15
C ILE A 353 -24.11 3.81 -4.13
N ALA A 354 -25.22 3.21 -4.56
CA ALA A 354 -26.52 3.88 -4.58
C ALA A 354 -26.93 4.34 -3.17
N GLU A 355 -27.62 5.49 -3.07
CA GLU A 355 -28.04 6.08 -1.79
C GLU A 355 -28.87 5.11 -0.93
N ALA A 356 -29.68 4.28 -1.58
CA ALA A 356 -30.48 3.25 -0.91
C ALA A 356 -29.61 2.23 -0.13
N LEU A 357 -28.38 1.97 -0.57
CA LEU A 357 -27.46 1.03 0.07
C LEU A 357 -26.52 1.67 1.09
N MET A 358 -26.42 3.01 1.12
CA MET A 358 -25.51 3.71 2.04
C MET A 358 -25.77 3.45 3.53
N PRO A 359 -27.02 3.40 4.02
CA PRO A 359 -27.29 3.05 5.42
C PRO A 359 -26.78 1.65 5.77
N ILE A 360 -26.89 0.70 4.84
CA ILE A 360 -26.43 -0.68 5.01
C ILE A 360 -24.90 -0.72 4.98
N HIS A 361 -24.28 -0.06 4.00
CA HIS A 361 -22.83 0.05 3.87
C HIS A 361 -22.17 0.64 5.12
N ASN A 362 -22.70 1.76 5.64
CA ASN A 362 -22.17 2.40 6.86
C ASN A 362 -22.33 1.52 8.11
N GLN A 363 -23.45 0.80 8.21
CA GLN A 363 -23.67 -0.14 9.31
C GLN A 363 -22.71 -1.32 9.22
N LEU A 364 -22.46 -1.85 8.02
CA LEU A 364 -21.48 -2.92 7.78
C LEU A 364 -20.06 -2.47 8.12
N LEU A 365 -19.65 -1.26 7.70
CA LEU A 365 -18.34 -0.72 8.08
C LEU A 365 -18.19 -0.54 9.59
N THR A 366 -19.26 -0.09 10.27
CA THR A 366 -19.26 0.06 11.72
C THR A 366 -19.14 -1.29 12.41
N VAL A 367 -19.95 -2.28 11.99
CA VAL A 367 -19.90 -3.64 12.52
C VAL A 367 -18.54 -4.28 12.26
N ARG A 368 -18.00 -4.17 11.05
CA ARG A 368 -16.65 -4.62 10.70
C ARG A 368 -15.61 -4.04 11.64
N ARG A 369 -15.64 -2.72 11.87
CA ARG A 369 -14.71 -2.05 12.77
C ARG A 369 -14.83 -2.55 14.20
N CYS A 370 -16.06 -2.68 14.72
CA CYS A 370 -16.28 -3.19 16.07
C CYS A 370 -15.79 -4.65 16.19
N LEU A 371 -16.08 -5.50 15.20
CA LEU A 371 -15.62 -6.89 15.17
C LEU A 371 -14.09 -6.99 15.13
N LEU A 372 -13.43 -6.15 14.32
CA LEU A 372 -11.96 -6.07 14.28
C LEU A 372 -11.37 -5.52 15.58
N GLU A 373 -12.04 -4.58 16.24
CA GLU A 373 -11.63 -4.10 17.56
C GLU A 373 -11.76 -5.22 18.60
N VAL A 374 -12.87 -5.96 18.64
CA VAL A 374 -13.05 -7.14 19.51
C VAL A 374 -11.93 -8.16 19.26
N LYS A 375 -11.67 -8.48 17.99
CA LYS A 375 -10.58 -9.38 17.56
C LYS A 375 -9.20 -8.90 18.00
N LYS A 376 -8.95 -7.59 17.96
CA LYS A 376 -7.66 -6.98 18.30
C LYS A 376 -7.42 -6.87 19.80
N TRP A 377 -8.47 -6.56 20.57
CA TRP A 377 -8.32 -6.28 22.00
C TRP A 377 -8.24 -7.54 22.86
N GLY A 378 -8.69 -8.70 22.36
CA GLY A 378 -8.45 -10.03 22.94
C GLY A 378 -8.75 -10.12 24.45
N GLY A 379 -9.88 -10.69 24.82
CA GLY A 379 -10.23 -10.91 26.23
C GLY A 379 -11.35 -11.93 26.39
N ASP A 380 -11.72 -12.20 27.63
CA ASP A 380 -12.72 -13.19 28.04
C ASP A 380 -14.16 -12.81 27.60
N PHE A 381 -14.41 -12.72 26.29
CA PHE A 381 -15.74 -12.52 25.75
C PHE A 381 -16.41 -13.86 25.49
N THR A 382 -17.65 -13.99 25.93
CA THR A 382 -18.45 -15.20 25.75
C THR A 382 -19.14 -15.17 24.39
N VAL A 383 -19.61 -16.33 23.90
CA VAL A 383 -20.44 -16.41 22.68
C VAL A 383 -21.68 -15.49 22.79
N ARG A 384 -22.14 -15.22 24.02
CA ARG A 384 -23.24 -14.30 24.31
C ARG A 384 -22.87 -12.83 24.02
N ASP A 385 -21.62 -12.44 24.18
CA ASP A 385 -21.14 -11.07 23.92
C ASP A 385 -21.02 -10.79 22.40
N LEU A 386 -20.95 -11.84 21.58
CA LEU A 386 -20.98 -11.75 20.12
C LEU A 386 -22.40 -11.69 19.53
N TYR A 387 -23.41 -12.06 20.31
CA TYR A 387 -24.82 -12.10 19.88
C TYR A 387 -25.34 -10.76 19.32
N PRO A 388 -25.02 -9.59 19.89
CA PRO A 388 -25.45 -8.31 19.32
C PRO A 388 -24.95 -8.09 17.89
N TYR A 389 -23.73 -8.52 17.56
CA TYR A 389 -23.17 -8.42 16.21
C TYR A 389 -23.84 -9.40 15.26
N GLN A 390 -24.07 -10.64 15.70
CA GLN A 390 -24.81 -11.65 14.93
C GLN A 390 -26.21 -11.17 14.59
N MET A 391 -26.94 -10.63 15.57
CA MET A 391 -28.27 -10.06 15.36
C MET A 391 -28.25 -8.86 14.42
N LYS A 392 -27.21 -8.03 14.51
CA LYS A 392 -27.08 -6.87 13.62
C LYS A 392 -26.79 -7.31 12.17
N LEU A 393 -25.93 -8.29 11.95
CA LEU A 393 -25.65 -8.86 10.64
C LEU A 393 -26.86 -9.58 10.05
N ALA A 394 -27.55 -10.40 10.84
CA ALA A 394 -28.79 -11.06 10.43
C ALA A 394 -29.88 -10.04 10.09
N SER A 395 -29.99 -8.95 10.86
CA SER A 395 -30.92 -7.85 10.54
C SER A 395 -30.61 -7.19 9.20
N MET A 396 -29.35 -7.08 8.80
CA MET A 396 -28.97 -6.50 7.51
C MET A 396 -29.16 -7.52 6.38
N ASP A 397 -28.85 -8.79 6.59
CA ASP A 397 -29.05 -9.85 5.61
C ASP A 397 -30.55 -10.10 5.32
N ASN A 398 -31.40 -9.99 6.33
CA ASN A 398 -32.87 -10.05 6.19
C ASN A 398 -33.46 -8.90 5.34
N MET A 399 -32.70 -7.84 5.06
CA MET A 399 -33.13 -6.79 4.13
C MET A 399 -32.98 -7.21 2.67
N ARG A 400 -32.35 -8.37 2.39
CA ARG A 400 -32.19 -8.91 1.05
C ARG A 400 -33.39 -9.76 0.66
N VAL A 401 -33.79 -9.65 -0.59
CA VAL A 401 -34.78 -10.50 -1.24
C VAL A 401 -34.04 -11.28 -2.33
N ASP A 402 -34.13 -12.62 -2.32
CA ASP A 402 -33.40 -13.51 -3.22
C ASP A 402 -31.87 -13.24 -3.27
N GLY A 403 -31.28 -12.92 -2.11
CA GLY A 403 -29.86 -12.61 -2.00
C GLY A 403 -29.47 -11.25 -2.58
N LYS A 404 -30.43 -10.35 -2.81
CA LYS A 404 -30.20 -9.02 -3.39
C LYS A 404 -30.81 -7.95 -2.50
N PHE A 405 -30.10 -6.83 -2.29
CA PHE A 405 -30.73 -5.65 -1.71
C PHE A 405 -31.58 -5.00 -2.81
N LEU A 406 -32.79 -4.57 -2.46
CA LEU A 406 -33.69 -3.90 -3.40
C LEU A 406 -33.96 -2.48 -2.87
N ASP A 407 -34.11 -1.53 -3.78
CA ASP A 407 -34.58 -0.19 -3.40
C ASP A 407 -36.11 -0.17 -3.18
N LYS A 408 -36.65 1.04 -2.95
CA LYS A 408 -38.09 1.27 -2.72
C LYS A 408 -38.95 0.93 -3.93
N ASP A 409 -38.37 0.90 -5.12
CA ASP A 409 -39.04 0.64 -6.39
C ASP A 409 -38.90 -0.83 -6.82
N GLY A 410 -38.14 -1.63 -6.06
CA GLY A 410 -37.94 -3.06 -6.31
C GLY A 410 -36.80 -3.37 -7.27
N GLU A 411 -35.98 -2.38 -7.61
CA GLU A 411 -34.83 -2.52 -8.51
C GLU A 411 -33.56 -2.83 -7.72
N ILE A 412 -32.56 -3.39 -8.42
CA ILE A 412 -31.25 -3.74 -7.82
C ILE A 412 -30.37 -2.48 -7.84
N PRO A 413 -30.01 -1.90 -6.67
CA PRO A 413 -29.23 -0.68 -6.64
C PRO A 413 -27.76 -0.94 -7.00
N GLU A 414 -27.12 0.06 -7.61
CA GLU A 414 -25.70 0.02 -7.96
C GLU A 414 -24.80 -0.01 -6.71
N GLY A 415 -23.65 -0.68 -6.78
CA GLY A 415 -22.74 -0.90 -5.64
C GLY A 415 -23.14 -2.05 -4.71
N GLN A 416 -24.14 -2.85 -5.08
CA GLN A 416 -24.57 -4.03 -4.32
C GLN A 416 -23.46 -5.08 -4.11
N GLY A 417 -22.56 -5.26 -5.08
CA GLY A 417 -21.43 -6.18 -4.94
C GLY A 417 -20.55 -5.85 -3.73
N ILE A 418 -20.35 -4.56 -3.46
CA ILE A 418 -19.55 -4.05 -2.35
C ILE A 418 -20.23 -4.35 -1.01
N CYS A 419 -21.54 -4.08 -0.90
CA CYS A 419 -22.31 -4.41 0.31
C CYS A 419 -22.36 -5.91 0.58
N ASN A 420 -22.53 -6.73 -0.45
CA ASN A 420 -22.50 -8.19 -0.32
C ASN A 420 -21.12 -8.68 0.13
N SER A 421 -20.04 -8.16 -0.46
CA SER A 421 -18.67 -8.50 -0.05
C SER A 421 -18.38 -8.10 1.40
N LEU A 422 -18.80 -6.92 1.83
CA LEU A 422 -18.62 -6.45 3.21
C LEU A 422 -19.45 -7.26 4.21
N LEU A 423 -20.68 -7.64 3.83
CA LEU A 423 -21.53 -8.49 4.65
C LEU A 423 -20.90 -9.88 4.84
N SER A 424 -20.41 -10.48 3.75
CA SER A 424 -19.65 -11.74 3.82
C SER A 424 -18.43 -11.60 4.72
N GLU A 425 -17.61 -10.56 4.53
CA GLU A 425 -16.43 -10.30 5.37
C GLU A 425 -16.80 -10.17 6.86
N CYS A 426 -17.89 -9.46 7.19
CA CYS A 426 -18.32 -9.33 8.58
C CYS A 426 -18.78 -10.68 9.17
N TYR A 427 -19.45 -11.53 8.39
CA TYR A 427 -19.79 -12.88 8.82
C TYR A 427 -18.53 -13.73 9.01
N ASP A 428 -17.55 -13.64 8.11
CA ASP A 428 -16.28 -14.37 8.22
C ASP A 428 -15.57 -14.00 9.52
N ILE A 429 -15.44 -12.69 9.83
CA ILE A 429 -14.82 -12.23 11.10
C ILE A 429 -15.63 -12.69 12.32
N LEU A 430 -16.97 -12.67 12.25
CA LEU A 430 -17.82 -13.14 13.34
C LEU A 430 -17.62 -14.63 13.61
N TYR A 431 -17.55 -15.46 12.55
CA TYR A 431 -17.31 -16.90 12.68
C TYR A 431 -15.93 -17.19 13.26
N GLU A 432 -14.88 -16.49 12.80
CA GLU A 432 -13.54 -16.60 13.38
C GLU A 432 -13.52 -16.29 14.89
N LEU A 433 -14.26 -15.26 15.31
CA LEU A 433 -14.38 -14.91 16.74
C LEU A 433 -15.15 -15.97 17.53
N GLN A 434 -16.24 -16.52 16.98
CA GLN A 434 -16.99 -17.58 17.64
C GLN A 434 -16.17 -18.85 17.82
N GLU A 435 -15.37 -19.24 16.82
CA GLU A 435 -14.47 -20.38 16.91
C GLU A 435 -13.42 -20.18 18.01
N SER A 436 -12.80 -18.99 18.10
CA SER A 436 -11.82 -18.70 19.16
C SER A 436 -12.37 -18.81 20.59
N VAL A 437 -13.64 -18.43 20.81
CA VAL A 437 -14.28 -18.52 22.13
C VAL A 437 -14.62 -19.97 22.50
N VAL A 438 -14.99 -20.79 21.50
CA VAL A 438 -15.30 -22.21 21.74
C VAL A 438 -14.03 -22.97 22.12
N GLU A 439 -12.91 -22.71 21.44
CA GLU A 439 -11.60 -23.31 21.74
C GLU A 439 -11.13 -22.96 23.18
N GLU A 440 -11.27 -21.70 23.61
CA GLU A 440 -10.92 -21.28 24.99
C GLU A 440 -11.81 -21.92 26.07
N SER A 441 -13.08 -22.22 25.75
CA SER A 441 -14.01 -22.85 26.70
C SER A 441 -13.80 -24.37 26.84
N SER A 442 -13.32 -25.05 25.80
CA SER A 442 -13.05 -26.50 25.86
C SER A 442 -11.78 -26.83 26.65
N ASP A 443 -10.83 -25.90 26.73
CA ASP A 443 -9.59 -26.10 27.48
C ASP A 443 -9.77 -25.88 29.01
N ALA A 444 -10.93 -25.37 29.46
CA ALA A 444 -11.19 -25.07 30.87
C ALA A 444 -11.95 -26.17 31.64
N ASP A 445 -12.51 -27.16 30.96
CA ASP A 445 -13.36 -28.22 31.55
C ASP A 445 -12.61 -29.55 31.82
N ASP A 446 -11.31 -29.66 31.51
CA ASP A 446 -10.52 -30.90 31.63
C ASP A 446 -9.64 -31.01 32.90
N ASP A 447 -9.70 -30.04 33.82
CA ASP A 447 -8.76 -29.91 34.96
C ASP A 447 -9.38 -30.13 36.37
N ASP A 448 -10.53 -30.80 36.49
CA ASP A 448 -11.22 -31.00 37.79
C ASP A 448 -11.55 -32.48 38.10
N ASP A 449 -10.56 -33.38 37.94
CA ASP A 449 -10.65 -34.78 38.36
C ASP A 449 -9.45 -35.17 39.26
N ASP A 450 -9.26 -34.44 40.37
CA ASP A 450 -8.29 -34.81 41.42
C ASP A 450 -8.94 -35.70 42.50
N GLU A 451 -8.69 -36.99 42.29
CA GLU A 451 -8.73 -38.16 43.17
C GLU A 451 -8.55 -37.87 44.68
N VAL A 452 -9.63 -37.96 45.48
CA VAL A 452 -9.53 -37.90 46.95
C VAL A 452 -9.12 -39.28 47.48
N GLU A 453 -7.81 -39.50 47.61
CA GLU A 453 -7.22 -40.66 48.28
C GLU A 453 -7.53 -40.67 49.80
N LEU A 454 -8.02 -41.84 50.23
CA LEU A 454 -8.25 -42.26 51.60
C LEU A 454 -7.00 -42.13 52.49
N ARG A 455 -7.13 -41.49 53.65
CA ARG A 455 -6.22 -41.71 54.78
C ARG A 455 -6.96 -42.31 55.98
N GLU A 456 -6.75 -43.62 56.15
CA GLU A 456 -6.90 -44.32 57.43
C GLU A 456 -5.87 -43.83 58.45
N SER A 457 -6.33 -43.39 59.61
CA SER A 457 -5.73 -43.56 60.95
C SER A 457 -6.69 -42.92 61.96
N GLY A 458 -6.96 -43.41 63.17
CA GLY A 458 -6.58 -44.60 63.90
C GLY A 458 -7.40 -44.60 65.18
N SER A 459 -7.82 -45.80 65.57
CA SER A 459 -8.48 -46.25 66.80
C SER A 459 -8.17 -45.51 68.12
N LEU A 460 -9.24 -45.35 68.92
CA LEU A 460 -9.37 -45.39 70.40
C LEU A 460 -8.59 -44.39 71.30
N ASP A 461 -9.32 -43.60 72.09
CA ASP A 461 -9.50 -43.92 73.53
C ASP A 461 -10.64 -43.14 74.20
N VAL A 462 -11.42 -43.89 74.99
CA VAL A 462 -12.48 -43.44 75.91
C VAL A 462 -11.94 -43.60 77.32
N VAL A 463 -11.79 -42.54 78.12
CA VAL A 463 -11.82 -42.64 79.59
C VAL A 463 -12.25 -41.30 80.23
N VAL A 464 -13.43 -41.37 80.89
CA VAL A 464 -14.00 -40.61 82.03
C VAL A 464 -14.43 -39.16 81.82
#